data_AF-A0AAV6HHQ6-F1
#
_entry.id   AF-A0AAV6HHQ6-F1
#
_cell.length_a   1.000
_cell.length_b   1.000
_cell.length_c   1.000
_cell.angle_alpha   90.00
_cell.angle_beta   90.00
_cell.angle_gamma   90.00
#
_symmetry.space_group_name_H-M   'P 1'
#
loop_
_entity.id
_entity.type
_entity.pdbx_description
1 polymer ?
#
loop_
_entity_poly.entity_id
_entity_poly.type
_entity_poly.pdbx_seq_one_letter_code
_entity_poly.pdbx_strand_id
1 'polypeptide(L)'
;MTTVTKLPTKQDTAEWTGLFNNELKTQEQSLIFVKRMMALAVSSITYLRGVFPEDAYRSRYLEDLSIKVLRQDSSSVGACKIVRWMMGCFDALEKSYLQIVFIGVCPKTADVNHIIESYQFKFVYTEGGPQMDFIRNENVEMRVTMEDTKKASVLLIRKLFLLMQNLDVLPNDISLTMRLYYYDDVTPSDYEPPGFKEGVSDDLWFEGTAVHFRVGELQTPFHAMKVRVAAEQGRVKKLQEGNHLMENGKAPLTSDQEAAHIGCPADNLPSDEESVEQFKKPKKIPKKIQGNKRTKRTRKEL
;
A
#
# COMPACT_ATOMS: atom_id res chain seq x y z
N MET A 1 22.72 14.21 30.01
CA MET A 1 22.35 12.90 29.43
C MET A 1 22.81 12.88 27.99
N THR A 2 23.90 12.18 27.70
CA THR A 2 24.54 12.14 26.39
C THR A 2 23.81 11.10 25.53
N THR A 3 23.15 11.54 24.47
CA THR A 3 22.55 10.65 23.47
C THR A 3 23.66 9.91 22.73
N VAL A 4 23.84 8.63 23.02
CA VAL A 4 24.72 7.74 22.26
C VAL A 4 23.98 7.30 21.01
N THR A 5 24.24 7.96 19.89
CA THR A 5 23.82 7.50 18.56
C THR A 5 24.68 6.29 18.22
N LYS A 6 24.10 5.09 18.28
CA LYS A 6 24.78 3.83 17.92
C LYS A 6 25.15 3.88 16.43
N LEU A 7 26.45 3.86 16.14
CA LEU A 7 26.95 3.76 14.76
C LEU A 7 26.47 2.43 14.13
N PRO A 8 26.00 2.42 12.88
CA PRO A 8 25.56 1.20 12.20
C PRO A 8 26.73 0.22 12.09
N THR A 9 26.49 -1.05 12.40
CA THR A 9 27.55 -2.07 12.33
C THR A 9 27.86 -2.42 10.87
N LYS A 10 29.07 -2.94 10.60
CA LYS A 10 29.45 -3.40 9.26
C LYS A 10 28.49 -4.46 8.70
N GLN A 11 27.86 -5.24 9.59
CA GLN A 11 26.87 -6.26 9.24
C GLN A 11 25.54 -5.66 8.77
N ASP A 12 25.02 -4.66 9.49
CA ASP A 12 23.78 -3.93 9.10
C ASP A 12 23.92 -3.25 7.73
N THR A 13 25.14 -2.90 7.35
CA THR A 13 25.45 -2.27 6.07
C THR A 13 25.51 -3.31 4.94
N ALA A 14 26.08 -4.49 5.18
CA ALA A 14 26.18 -5.57 4.19
C ALA A 14 24.82 -6.23 3.88
N GLU A 15 23.95 -6.34 4.87
CA GLU A 15 22.60 -6.88 4.68
C GLU A 15 21.71 -5.90 3.91
N TRP A 16 21.82 -4.60 4.21
CA TRP A 16 21.13 -3.55 3.45
C TRP A 16 21.58 -3.51 2.00
N THR A 17 22.88 -3.57 1.71
CA THR A 17 23.39 -3.50 0.32
C THR A 17 22.97 -4.69 -0.54
N GLY A 18 22.65 -5.83 0.09
CA GLY A 18 22.05 -6.98 -0.60
C GLY A 18 20.61 -6.74 -1.09
N LEU A 19 19.91 -5.75 -0.53
CA LEU A 19 18.53 -5.41 -0.86
C LEU A 19 18.41 -4.05 -1.56
N PHE A 20 19.20 -3.06 -1.18
CA PHE A 20 19.08 -1.66 -1.62
C PHE A 20 20.44 -1.03 -1.89
N ASN A 21 20.44 0.01 -2.71
CA ASN A 21 21.64 0.84 -2.87
C ASN A 21 21.81 1.75 -1.65
N ASN A 22 23.04 2.18 -1.36
CA ASN A 22 23.34 3.11 -0.26
C ASN A 22 23.14 4.59 -0.65
N GLU A 23 22.85 4.86 -1.93
CA GLU A 23 22.66 6.20 -2.44
C GLU A 23 21.45 6.24 -3.38
N LEU A 24 20.65 7.31 -3.25
CA LEU A 24 19.46 7.59 -4.04
C LEU A 24 19.56 8.99 -4.65
N LYS A 25 20.64 9.25 -5.39
CA LYS A 25 20.95 10.56 -5.98
C LYS A 25 20.26 10.77 -7.33
N THR A 26 19.94 9.69 -8.04
CA THR A 26 19.31 9.76 -9.36
C THR A 26 17.87 9.21 -9.33
N GLN A 27 17.06 9.65 -10.29
CA GLN A 27 15.71 9.14 -10.50
C GLN A 27 15.70 7.63 -10.72
N GLU A 28 16.67 7.10 -11.47
CA GLU A 28 16.81 5.66 -11.71
C GLU A 28 17.08 4.88 -10.41
N GLN A 29 17.98 5.37 -9.56
CA GLN A 29 18.27 4.74 -8.27
C GLN A 29 17.03 4.73 -7.36
N SER A 30 16.31 5.85 -7.32
CA SER A 30 15.07 5.98 -6.58
C SER A 30 13.97 5.03 -7.12
N LEU A 31 13.85 4.90 -8.44
CA LEU A 31 12.93 3.97 -9.08
C LEU A 31 13.26 2.51 -8.75
N ILE A 32 14.52 2.11 -8.87
CA ILE A 32 14.98 0.75 -8.50
C ILE A 32 14.64 0.47 -7.03
N PHE A 33 14.88 1.45 -6.15
CA PHE A 33 14.57 1.33 -4.74
C PHE A 33 13.07 1.12 -4.47
N VAL A 34 12.20 1.93 -5.09
CA VAL A 34 10.74 1.79 -4.95
C VAL A 34 10.25 0.44 -5.45
N LYS A 35 10.72 -0.02 -6.62
CA LYS A 35 10.38 -1.35 -7.16
C LYS A 35 10.77 -2.47 -6.20
N ARG A 36 11.98 -2.40 -5.63
CA ARG A 36 12.45 -3.40 -4.65
C ARG A 36 11.65 -3.35 -3.36
N MET A 37 11.31 -2.16 -2.85
CA MET A 37 10.47 -2.02 -1.66
C MET A 37 9.06 -2.57 -1.88
N MET A 38 8.46 -2.32 -3.05
CA MET A 38 7.18 -2.92 -3.42
C MET A 38 7.28 -4.46 -3.45
N ALA A 39 8.32 -5.01 -4.07
CA ALA A 39 8.55 -6.47 -4.10
C ALA A 39 8.73 -7.08 -2.71
N LEU A 40 9.46 -6.42 -1.80
CA LEU A 40 9.61 -6.87 -0.42
C LEU A 40 8.29 -6.82 0.35
N ALA A 41 7.52 -5.75 0.19
CA ALA A 41 6.25 -5.59 0.87
C ALA A 41 5.23 -6.64 0.39
N VAL A 42 5.10 -6.83 -0.93
CA VAL A 42 4.24 -7.87 -1.51
C VAL A 42 4.68 -9.26 -1.06
N SER A 43 5.98 -9.57 -1.10
CA SER A 43 6.48 -10.87 -0.64
C SER A 43 6.22 -11.10 0.86
N SER A 44 6.41 -10.07 1.69
CA SER A 44 6.14 -10.15 3.13
C SER A 44 4.66 -10.40 3.39
N ILE A 45 3.77 -9.69 2.69
CA ILE A 45 2.31 -9.88 2.80
C ILE A 45 1.94 -11.30 2.41
N THR A 46 2.33 -11.78 1.22
CA THR A 46 1.93 -13.11 0.75
C THR A 46 2.51 -14.22 1.62
N TYR A 47 3.70 -14.02 2.20
CA TYR A 47 4.30 -14.97 3.12
C TYR A 47 3.56 -15.01 4.46
N LEU A 48 3.39 -13.85 5.11
CA LEU A 48 2.76 -13.77 6.44
C LEU A 48 1.28 -14.16 6.42
N ARG A 49 0.62 -14.03 5.28
CA ARG A 49 -0.76 -14.48 5.08
C ARG A 49 -0.86 -15.94 4.64
N GLY A 50 0.26 -16.64 4.47
CA GLY A 50 0.29 -18.06 4.12
C GLY A 50 -0.25 -18.36 2.71
N VAL A 51 -0.12 -17.41 1.77
CA VAL A 51 -0.70 -17.52 0.42
C VAL A 51 0.02 -18.58 -0.42
N PHE A 52 1.33 -18.73 -0.24
CA PHE A 52 2.18 -19.64 -1.01
C PHE A 52 3.03 -20.51 -0.08
N PRO A 53 3.45 -21.70 -0.54
CA PRO A 53 4.32 -22.58 0.24
C PRO A 53 5.72 -21.99 0.46
N GLU A 54 6.44 -22.53 1.45
CA GLU A 54 7.76 -22.08 1.89
C GLU A 54 8.80 -22.05 0.76
N ASP A 55 8.78 -23.02 -0.16
CA ASP A 55 9.73 -23.15 -1.26
C ASP A 55 9.56 -22.07 -2.34
N ALA A 56 8.43 -21.36 -2.34
CA ALA A 56 8.19 -20.19 -3.18
C ALA A 56 8.99 -18.95 -2.74
N TYR A 57 9.63 -19.01 -1.57
CA TYR A 57 10.37 -17.90 -1.01
C TYR A 57 11.85 -18.22 -0.81
N ARG A 58 12.66 -17.16 -0.73
CA ARG A 58 14.04 -17.21 -0.24
C ARG A 58 14.18 -16.27 0.95
N SER A 59 14.92 -16.67 1.96
CA SER A 59 15.22 -15.81 3.11
C SER A 59 16.25 -14.74 2.74
N ARG A 60 16.02 -13.52 3.22
CA ARG A 60 16.94 -12.38 3.21
C ARG A 60 16.83 -11.65 4.55
N TYR A 61 17.82 -10.83 4.87
CA TYR A 61 17.83 -10.04 6.10
C TYR A 61 17.71 -8.56 5.78
N LEU A 62 16.91 -7.87 6.59
CA LEU A 62 16.82 -6.42 6.62
C LEU A 62 17.02 -5.99 8.07
N GLU A 63 18.26 -5.66 8.41
CA GLU A 63 18.69 -5.56 9.81
C GLU A 63 18.39 -6.89 10.54
N ASP A 64 17.78 -6.82 11.72
CA ASP A 64 17.39 -7.97 12.53
C ASP A 64 16.18 -8.77 11.98
N LEU A 65 15.58 -8.34 10.88
CA LEU A 65 14.39 -8.97 10.32
C LEU A 65 14.72 -10.01 9.26
N SER A 66 14.27 -11.26 9.48
CA SER A 66 14.25 -12.29 8.44
C SER A 66 13.04 -12.11 7.53
N ILE A 67 13.27 -11.67 6.30
CA ILE A 67 12.25 -11.42 5.28
C ILE A 67 12.24 -12.57 4.28
N LYS A 68 11.03 -12.97 3.88
CA LYS A 68 10.80 -13.93 2.80
C LYS A 68 10.52 -13.20 1.51
N VAL A 69 11.38 -13.43 0.52
CA VAL A 69 11.30 -12.79 -0.80
C VAL A 69 10.82 -13.82 -1.82
N LEU A 70 9.80 -13.48 -2.61
CA LEU A 70 9.28 -14.36 -3.66
C LEU A 70 10.38 -14.71 -4.67
N ARG A 71 10.36 -15.97 -5.09
CA ARG A 71 11.26 -16.51 -6.11
C ARG A 71 10.56 -16.52 -7.46
N GLN A 72 11.29 -16.08 -8.49
CA GLN A 72 10.82 -16.17 -9.87
C GLN A 72 10.84 -17.61 -10.40
N ASP A 73 11.76 -18.43 -9.90
CA ASP A 73 11.98 -19.83 -10.26
C ASP A 73 11.23 -20.80 -9.32
N SER A 74 10.09 -20.38 -8.78
CA SER A 74 9.28 -21.21 -7.89
C SER A 74 8.51 -22.29 -8.66
N SER A 75 8.35 -23.46 -8.03
CA SER A 75 7.42 -24.52 -8.45
C SER A 75 5.95 -24.06 -8.39
N SER A 76 5.64 -23.07 -7.54
CA SER A 76 4.29 -22.54 -7.35
C SER A 76 3.88 -21.65 -8.51
N VAL A 77 2.90 -22.11 -9.28
CA VAL A 77 2.30 -21.36 -10.39
C VAL A 77 1.73 -20.02 -9.90
N GLY A 78 1.13 -20.00 -8.71
CA GLY A 78 0.58 -18.79 -8.09
C GLY A 78 1.66 -17.75 -7.76
N ALA A 79 2.76 -18.18 -7.15
CA ALA A 79 3.90 -17.30 -6.84
C ALA A 79 4.50 -16.73 -8.12
N CYS A 80 4.73 -17.57 -9.13
CA CYS A 80 5.19 -17.14 -10.45
C CYS A 80 4.23 -16.16 -11.14
N LYS A 81 2.92 -16.28 -10.91
CA LYS A 81 1.92 -15.33 -11.43
C LYS A 81 2.02 -13.96 -10.75
N ILE A 82 2.16 -13.92 -9.43
CA ILE A 82 2.40 -12.65 -8.70
C ILE A 82 3.68 -11.98 -9.18
N VAL A 83 4.77 -12.74 -9.37
CA VAL A 83 6.02 -12.17 -9.91
C VAL A 83 5.81 -11.57 -11.30
N ARG A 84 5.05 -12.23 -12.20
CA ARG A 84 4.72 -11.65 -13.51
C ARG A 84 3.87 -10.38 -13.40
N TRP A 85 2.89 -10.34 -12.51
CA TRP A 85 2.11 -9.12 -12.24
C TRP A 85 2.99 -7.98 -11.71
N MET A 86 3.95 -8.27 -10.84
CA MET A 86 4.93 -7.29 -10.38
C MET A 86 5.77 -6.73 -11.53
N MET A 87 6.13 -7.54 -12.53
CA MET A 87 6.83 -7.05 -13.73
C MET A 87 5.99 -6.05 -14.53
N GLY A 88 4.67 -6.29 -14.66
CA GLY A 88 3.77 -5.32 -15.29
C GLY A 88 3.65 -4.02 -14.49
N CYS A 89 3.64 -4.10 -13.15
CA CYS A 89 3.70 -2.92 -12.29
C CYS A 89 5.00 -2.13 -12.52
N PHE A 90 6.14 -2.83 -12.70
CA PHE A 90 7.43 -2.20 -12.91
C PHE A 90 7.55 -1.47 -14.25
N ASP A 91 6.94 -2.01 -15.31
CA ASP A 91 6.84 -1.32 -16.60
C ASP A 91 6.03 -0.02 -16.47
N ALA A 92 4.89 -0.06 -15.75
CA ALA A 92 4.08 1.13 -15.50
C ALA A 92 4.77 2.17 -14.58
N LEU A 93 5.59 1.72 -13.63
CA LEU A 93 6.43 2.58 -12.78
C LEU A 93 7.54 3.26 -13.57
N GLU A 94 8.18 2.56 -14.53
CA GLU A 94 9.23 3.13 -15.38
C GLU A 94 8.75 4.30 -16.23
N LYS A 95 7.49 4.23 -16.67
CA LYS A 95 6.86 5.27 -17.50
C LYS A 95 6.17 6.35 -16.67
N SER A 96 6.25 6.27 -15.33
CA SER A 96 5.54 7.15 -14.41
C SER A 96 4.01 7.17 -14.59
N TYR A 97 3.44 6.07 -15.10
CA TYR A 97 1.99 5.96 -15.35
C TYR A 97 1.24 5.46 -14.11
N LEU A 98 1.87 4.63 -13.29
CA LEU A 98 1.20 3.91 -12.21
C LEU A 98 0.87 4.82 -11.02
N GLN A 99 -0.40 4.96 -10.68
CA GLN A 99 -0.85 5.70 -9.49
C GLN A 99 -1.08 4.75 -8.30
N ILE A 100 -1.79 3.65 -8.51
CA ILE A 100 -2.15 2.71 -7.44
C ILE A 100 -2.01 1.27 -7.94
N VAL A 101 -1.35 0.43 -7.16
CA VAL A 101 -1.47 -1.03 -7.25
C VAL A 101 -2.42 -1.49 -6.15
N PHE A 102 -3.51 -2.11 -6.53
CA PHE A 102 -4.47 -2.72 -5.62
C PHE A 102 -4.34 -4.23 -5.69
N ILE A 103 -4.11 -4.89 -4.56
CA ILE A 103 -4.15 -6.35 -4.44
C ILE A 103 -5.34 -6.70 -3.55
N GLY A 104 -6.30 -7.43 -4.09
CA GLY A 104 -7.48 -7.90 -3.37
C GLY A 104 -7.43 -9.39 -3.07
N VAL A 105 -7.83 -9.76 -1.87
CA VAL A 105 -8.09 -11.16 -1.47
C VAL A 105 -9.59 -11.40 -1.58
N CYS A 106 -9.95 -12.41 -2.37
CA CYS A 106 -11.33 -12.80 -2.62
C CYS A 106 -11.54 -14.25 -2.16
N PRO A 107 -12.64 -14.58 -1.46
CA PRO A 107 -13.08 -15.96 -1.29
C PRO A 107 -13.32 -16.58 -2.68
N LYS A 108 -12.82 -17.80 -2.92
CA LYS A 108 -12.94 -18.46 -4.22
C LYS A 108 -14.38 -18.77 -4.64
N THR A 109 -15.29 -18.83 -3.67
CA THR A 109 -16.72 -19.04 -3.89
C THR A 109 -17.47 -17.78 -4.32
N ALA A 110 -16.81 -16.62 -4.31
CA ALA A 110 -17.38 -15.32 -4.65
C ALA A 110 -16.82 -14.76 -5.97
N ASP A 111 -17.46 -13.71 -6.49
CA ASP A 111 -16.97 -12.94 -7.63
C ASP A 111 -15.59 -12.33 -7.30
N VAL A 112 -14.73 -12.15 -8.32
CA VAL A 112 -13.40 -11.50 -8.21
C VAL A 112 -13.47 -10.05 -7.74
N ASN A 113 -14.68 -9.48 -7.71
CA ASN A 113 -14.95 -8.16 -7.18
C ASN A 113 -15.14 -8.16 -5.66
N HIS A 114 -15.42 -9.33 -5.03
CA HIS A 114 -15.72 -9.52 -3.60
C HIS A 114 -14.47 -9.56 -2.74
N ILE A 115 -14.17 -8.45 -2.07
CA ILE A 115 -12.92 -8.26 -1.34
C ILE A 115 -13.15 -8.41 0.17
N ILE A 116 -12.36 -9.28 0.81
CA ILE A 116 -12.33 -9.42 2.29
C ILE A 116 -11.12 -8.75 2.92
N GLU A 117 -10.07 -8.57 2.13
CA GLU A 117 -8.80 -7.97 2.55
C GLU A 117 -8.14 -7.35 1.31
N SER A 118 -7.56 -6.16 1.44
CA SER A 118 -6.85 -5.50 0.35
C SER A 118 -5.57 -4.81 0.79
N TYR A 119 -4.62 -4.73 -0.14
CA TYR A 119 -3.34 -4.06 0.02
C TYR A 119 -3.16 -3.08 -1.12
N GLN A 120 -2.90 -1.82 -0.79
CA GLN A 120 -2.80 -0.75 -1.76
C GLN A 120 -1.43 -0.09 -1.67
N PHE A 121 -0.77 0.03 -2.82
CA PHE A 121 0.48 0.76 -2.99
C PHE A 121 0.21 1.97 -3.85
N LYS A 122 0.21 3.16 -3.24
CA LYS A 122 0.04 4.42 -3.97
C LYS A 122 1.41 5.00 -4.26
N PHE A 123 1.63 5.38 -5.51
CA PHE A 123 2.86 5.99 -5.98
C PHE A 123 2.63 7.46 -6.29
N VAL A 124 3.63 8.29 -6.02
CA VAL A 124 3.68 9.70 -6.41
C VAL A 124 5.05 9.94 -7.03
N TYR A 125 5.07 10.51 -8.23
CA TYR A 125 6.27 10.87 -8.97
C TYR A 125 6.53 12.36 -8.80
N THR A 126 7.79 12.74 -8.70
CA THR A 126 8.17 14.12 -8.51
C THR A 126 9.37 14.44 -9.38
N GLU A 127 9.26 15.47 -10.23
CA GLU A 127 10.38 15.93 -11.07
C GLU A 127 11.53 16.53 -10.24
N GLY A 128 11.28 16.89 -8.97
CA GLY A 128 12.27 17.46 -8.04
C GLY A 128 12.07 17.11 -6.55
N GLY A 129 11.38 16.00 -6.23
CA GLY A 129 11.10 15.56 -4.86
C GLY A 129 9.71 15.91 -4.33
N PRO A 130 9.23 15.22 -3.28
CA PRO A 130 7.88 15.40 -2.75
C PRO A 130 7.67 16.82 -2.20
N GLN A 131 6.81 17.60 -2.87
CA GLN A 131 6.17 18.75 -2.25
C GLN A 131 4.99 18.25 -1.40
N MET A 132 5.07 18.48 -0.10
CA MET A 132 3.92 18.33 0.78
C MET A 132 3.02 19.56 0.65
N ASP A 133 1.75 19.36 0.34
CA ASP A 133 0.68 20.35 0.55
C ASP A 133 0.47 20.56 2.05
N PHE A 134 1.34 21.33 2.68
CA PHE A 134 1.06 22.03 3.92
C PHE A 134 1.75 23.39 3.83
N ILE A 135 1.01 24.45 4.15
CA ILE A 135 1.41 25.85 4.23
C ILE A 135 2.88 25.96 4.63
N ARG A 136 3.74 26.12 3.63
CA ARG A 136 5.18 26.12 3.81
C ARG A 136 5.58 27.55 4.12
N ASN A 137 5.91 27.80 5.38
CA ASN A 137 6.71 28.96 5.73
C ASN A 137 8.00 28.85 4.90
N GLU A 138 8.26 29.85 4.06
CA GLU A 138 9.36 29.84 3.09
C GLU A 138 10.69 29.61 3.82
N ASN A 139 11.53 28.69 3.31
CA ASN A 139 12.95 28.44 3.65
C ASN A 139 13.38 27.17 4.41
N VAL A 140 12.64 26.04 4.36
CA VAL A 140 13.25 24.74 4.68
C VAL A 140 12.97 23.72 3.57
N GLU A 141 13.92 23.54 2.65
CA GLU A 141 14.02 22.35 1.82
C GLU A 141 14.29 21.15 2.73
N MET A 142 13.23 20.50 3.22
CA MET A 142 13.37 19.21 3.91
C MET A 142 13.77 18.16 2.87
N ARG A 143 15.07 17.99 2.66
CA ARG A 143 15.63 16.94 1.80
C ARG A 143 15.54 15.62 2.56
N VAL A 144 14.76 14.67 2.04
CA VAL A 144 14.67 13.32 2.60
C VAL A 144 16.06 12.69 2.58
N THR A 145 16.58 12.32 3.75
CA THR A 145 17.90 11.68 3.84
C THR A 145 17.80 10.18 3.59
N MET A 146 18.90 9.58 3.14
CA MET A 146 18.97 8.12 2.97
C MET A 146 18.73 7.37 4.30
N GLU A 147 19.13 7.95 5.42
CA GLU A 147 18.89 7.38 6.74
C GLU A 147 17.40 7.37 7.09
N ASP A 148 16.67 8.45 6.76
CA ASP A 148 15.21 8.51 6.92
C ASP A 148 14.52 7.46 6.06
N THR A 149 14.93 7.35 4.79
CA THR A 149 14.42 6.33 3.87
C THR A 149 14.70 4.91 4.40
N LYS A 150 15.89 4.64 4.94
CA LYS A 150 16.23 3.34 5.55
C LYS A 150 15.35 3.04 6.76
N LYS A 151 15.22 3.99 7.71
CA LYS A 151 14.36 3.85 8.89
C LYS A 151 12.90 3.62 8.51
N ALA A 152 12.38 4.38 7.54
CA ALA A 152 11.02 4.22 7.04
C ALA A 152 10.80 2.84 6.39
N SER A 153 11.80 2.31 5.68
CA SER A 153 11.74 0.98 5.05
C SER A 153 11.62 -0.12 6.10
N VAL A 154 12.50 -0.12 7.10
CA VAL A 154 12.49 -1.10 8.19
C VAL A 154 11.18 -1.00 8.97
N LEU A 155 10.74 0.22 9.29
CA LEU A 155 9.49 0.45 10.01
C LEU A 155 8.27 -0.05 9.22
N LEU A 156 8.23 0.16 7.91
CA LEU A 156 7.16 -0.35 7.05
C LEU A 156 7.07 -1.88 7.14
N ILE A 157 8.19 -2.59 7.02
CA ILE A 157 8.21 -4.05 7.11
C ILE A 157 7.80 -4.51 8.52
N ARG A 158 8.32 -3.91 9.60
CA ARG A 158 7.91 -4.25 10.97
C ARG A 158 6.41 -4.07 11.20
N LYS A 159 5.84 -2.97 10.69
CA LYS A 159 4.40 -2.70 10.79
C LYS A 159 3.57 -3.71 9.98
N LEU A 160 4.04 -4.12 8.79
CA LEU A 160 3.40 -5.21 8.06
C LEU A 160 3.44 -6.51 8.85
N PHE A 161 4.57 -6.88 9.45
CA PHE A 161 4.69 -8.07 10.30
C PHE A 161 3.67 -8.05 11.45
N LEU A 162 3.63 -6.95 12.19
CA LEU A 162 2.71 -6.79 13.32
C LEU A 162 1.25 -6.83 12.85
N LEU A 163 0.91 -6.12 11.77
CA LEU A 163 -0.45 -6.07 11.26
C LEU A 163 -0.91 -7.47 10.81
N MET A 164 -0.15 -8.13 9.94
CA MET A 164 -0.54 -9.43 9.37
C MET A 164 -0.67 -10.53 10.44
N GLN A 165 0.14 -10.48 11.51
CA GLN A 165 0.05 -11.44 12.64
C GLN A 165 -1.21 -11.24 13.49
N ASN A 166 -1.76 -10.03 13.51
CA ASN A 166 -2.96 -9.68 14.29
C ASN A 166 -4.25 -9.71 13.46
N LEU A 167 -4.15 -9.94 12.14
CA LEU A 167 -5.31 -10.28 11.32
C LEU A 167 -5.68 -11.75 11.50
N ASP A 168 -6.98 -12.04 11.43
CA ASP A 168 -7.44 -13.43 11.43
C ASP A 168 -6.90 -14.21 10.23
N VAL A 169 -6.79 -15.52 10.37
CA VAL A 169 -6.34 -16.42 9.28
C VAL A 169 -7.19 -16.23 8.03
N LEU A 170 -6.56 -16.28 6.86
CA LEU A 170 -7.29 -16.29 5.59
C LEU A 170 -8.17 -17.54 5.49
N PRO A 171 -9.33 -17.46 4.82
CA PRO A 171 -10.08 -18.66 4.45
C PRO A 171 -9.22 -19.65 3.64
N ASN A 172 -9.55 -20.94 3.69
CA ASN A 172 -8.77 -21.99 3.02
C ASN A 172 -8.73 -21.83 1.49
N ASP A 173 -9.81 -21.32 0.90
CA ASP A 173 -9.94 -21.13 -0.55
C ASP A 173 -10.05 -19.65 -0.89
N ILE A 174 -8.91 -19.03 -1.16
CA ILE A 174 -8.82 -17.65 -1.63
C ILE A 174 -8.33 -17.57 -3.08
N SER A 175 -8.69 -16.48 -3.74
CA SER A 175 -8.12 -16.01 -5.00
C SER A 175 -7.55 -14.62 -4.79
N LEU A 176 -6.44 -14.33 -5.45
CA LEU A 176 -5.87 -12.98 -5.50
C LEU A 176 -6.26 -12.31 -6.81
N THR A 177 -6.60 -11.03 -6.72
CA THR A 177 -6.76 -10.13 -7.87
C THR A 177 -5.79 -8.96 -7.72
N MET A 178 -5.27 -8.46 -8.85
CA MET A 178 -4.44 -7.26 -8.87
C MET A 178 -4.99 -6.30 -9.92
N ARG A 179 -5.22 -5.04 -9.51
CA ARG A 179 -5.66 -3.95 -10.38
C ARG A 179 -4.65 -2.83 -10.34
N LEU A 180 -4.43 -2.20 -11.49
CA LEU A 180 -3.56 -1.05 -11.65
C LEU A 180 -4.42 0.15 -12.02
N TYR A 181 -4.19 1.27 -11.34
CA TYR A 181 -4.80 2.55 -11.63
C TYR A 181 -3.71 3.50 -12.08
N TYR A 182 -3.98 4.27 -13.13
CA TYR A 182 -3.00 5.12 -13.78
C TYR A 182 -3.31 6.61 -13.60
N TYR A 183 -2.32 7.44 -13.92
CA TYR A 183 -2.48 8.88 -14.07
C TYR A 183 -3.06 9.20 -15.45
N ASP A 184 -4.33 9.66 -15.50
CA ASP A 184 -5.09 9.93 -16.73
C ASP A 184 -4.44 10.97 -17.65
N ASP A 185 -3.64 11.88 -17.10
CA ASP A 185 -3.02 13.00 -17.79
C ASP A 185 -1.78 12.60 -18.60
N VAL A 186 -1.10 11.51 -18.23
CA VAL A 186 0.15 11.08 -18.87
C VAL A 186 0.08 9.71 -19.53
N THR A 187 -0.94 8.91 -19.22
CA THR A 187 -1.04 7.52 -19.67
C THR A 187 -1.81 7.43 -21.00
N PRO A 188 -1.22 6.87 -22.07
CA PRO A 188 -1.92 6.64 -23.32
C PRO A 188 -3.13 5.71 -23.14
N SER A 189 -4.23 5.96 -23.85
CA SER A 189 -5.47 5.19 -23.73
C SER A 189 -5.34 3.73 -24.21
N ASP A 190 -4.33 3.42 -25.01
CA ASP A 190 -4.01 2.11 -25.56
C ASP A 190 -2.90 1.38 -24.78
N TYR A 191 -2.42 1.97 -23.68
CA TYR A 191 -1.39 1.38 -22.86
C TYR A 191 -1.93 0.20 -22.03
N GLU A 192 -1.33 -0.98 -22.24
CA GLU A 192 -1.57 -2.16 -21.41
C GLU A 192 -0.23 -2.72 -20.89
N PRO A 193 0.01 -2.75 -19.57
CA PRO A 193 1.23 -3.32 -19.04
C PRO A 193 1.26 -4.85 -19.20
N PRO A 194 2.46 -5.45 -19.28
CA PRO A 194 2.60 -6.90 -19.42
C PRO A 194 1.87 -7.68 -18.33
N GLY A 195 1.00 -8.61 -18.75
CA GLY A 195 0.22 -9.47 -17.84
C GLY A 195 -1.09 -8.86 -17.32
N PHE A 196 -1.46 -7.67 -17.80
CA PHE A 196 -2.71 -7.00 -17.53
C PHE A 196 -3.52 -6.79 -18.81
N LYS A 197 -4.77 -6.41 -18.63
CA LYS A 197 -5.72 -6.05 -19.68
C LYS A 197 -6.64 -4.96 -19.15
N GLU A 198 -7.31 -4.23 -20.04
CA GLU A 198 -8.32 -3.24 -19.65
C GLU A 198 -9.35 -3.83 -18.65
N GLY A 199 -9.63 -3.06 -17.60
CA GLY A 199 -10.61 -3.41 -16.57
C GLY A 199 -12.04 -3.28 -17.08
N VAL A 200 -12.89 -4.27 -16.81
CA VAL A 200 -14.29 -4.28 -17.30
C VAL A 200 -15.23 -3.52 -16.35
N SER A 201 -14.87 -3.39 -15.06
CA SER A 201 -15.58 -2.59 -14.07
C SER A 201 -14.65 -2.19 -12.91
N ASP A 202 -14.79 -0.96 -12.44
CA ASP A 202 -14.12 -0.45 -11.24
C ASP A 202 -14.86 -0.81 -9.94
N ASP A 203 -16.06 -1.42 -10.04
CA ASP A 203 -16.86 -1.77 -8.88
C ASP A 203 -16.17 -2.89 -8.09
N LEU A 204 -15.62 -2.52 -6.94
CA LEU A 204 -15.16 -3.41 -5.88
C LEU A 204 -16.12 -3.26 -4.71
N TRP A 205 -16.76 -4.35 -4.31
CA TRP A 205 -17.52 -4.40 -3.06
C TRP A 205 -16.66 -5.05 -1.97
N PHE A 206 -16.57 -4.36 -0.84
CA PHE A 206 -15.88 -4.88 0.32
C PHE A 206 -16.89 -5.66 1.18
N GLU A 207 -16.51 -6.85 1.64
CA GLU A 207 -17.36 -7.62 2.53
C GLU A 207 -17.53 -6.88 3.85
N GLY A 208 -18.77 -6.57 4.22
CA GLY A 208 -19.08 -5.85 5.45
C GLY A 208 -18.41 -4.47 5.54
N THR A 209 -17.98 -4.10 6.74
CA THR A 209 -17.33 -2.82 7.02
C THR A 209 -15.81 -2.95 6.89
N ALA A 210 -15.21 -2.20 5.97
CA ALA A 210 -13.77 -2.15 5.78
C ALA A 210 -13.08 -1.30 6.85
N VAL A 211 -12.14 -1.88 7.61
CA VAL A 211 -11.26 -1.15 8.53
C VAL A 211 -9.94 -0.85 7.81
N HIS A 212 -9.59 0.43 7.74
CA HIS A 212 -8.45 0.92 6.96
C HIS A 212 -7.24 1.24 7.84
N PHE A 213 -6.07 0.70 7.47
CA PHE A 213 -4.79 0.91 8.14
C PHE A 213 -3.82 1.65 7.22
N ARG A 214 -3.32 2.80 7.69
CA ARG A 214 -2.17 3.49 7.07
C ARG A 214 -0.89 2.86 7.61
N VAL A 215 -0.34 1.89 6.89
CA VAL A 215 0.80 1.10 7.38
C VAL A 215 2.09 1.93 7.36
N GLY A 216 2.36 2.60 6.25
CA GLY A 216 3.56 3.42 6.16
C GLY A 216 3.68 4.19 4.85
N GLU A 217 4.62 5.11 4.85
CA GLU A 217 5.01 5.90 3.70
C GLU A 217 6.53 5.90 3.60
N LEU A 218 7.00 5.79 2.38
CA LEU A 218 8.40 5.81 2.01
C LEU A 218 8.59 6.97 1.05
N GLN A 219 9.58 7.82 1.32
CA GLN A 219 9.94 8.91 0.44
C GLN A 219 11.39 8.76 0.01
N THR A 220 11.64 9.18 -1.22
CA THR A 220 12.96 9.33 -1.84
C THR A 220 12.96 10.68 -2.57
N PRO A 221 14.10 11.14 -3.09
CA PRO A 221 14.15 12.42 -3.80
C PRO A 221 13.33 12.49 -5.09
N PHE A 222 12.82 11.38 -5.64
CA PHE A 222 12.08 11.37 -6.92
C PHE A 222 10.74 10.65 -6.87
N HIS A 223 10.49 9.87 -5.82
CA HIS A 223 9.30 9.04 -5.68
C HIS A 223 8.85 8.96 -4.22
N ALA A 224 7.54 8.87 -4.02
CA ALA A 224 6.95 8.44 -2.75
C ALA A 224 6.07 7.20 -2.97
N MET A 225 6.10 6.26 -2.02
CA MET A 225 5.27 5.06 -1.99
C MET A 225 4.53 4.99 -0.65
N LYS A 226 3.20 4.95 -0.69
CA LYS A 226 2.33 4.81 0.49
C LYS A 226 1.68 3.44 0.49
N VAL A 227 1.70 2.75 1.62
CA VAL A 227 1.09 1.43 1.79
C VAL A 227 -0.12 1.53 2.71
N ARG A 228 -1.27 1.08 2.20
CA ARG A 228 -2.51 0.97 2.96
C ARG A 228 -3.02 -0.46 2.93
N VAL A 229 -3.66 -0.87 4.03
CA VAL A 229 -4.30 -2.18 4.15
C VAL A 229 -5.73 -1.95 4.57
N ALA A 230 -6.67 -2.69 3.99
CA ALA A 230 -8.04 -2.74 4.50
C ALA A 230 -8.43 -4.19 4.75
N ALA A 231 -9.11 -4.45 5.87
CA ALA A 231 -9.62 -5.77 6.23
C ALA A 231 -11.05 -5.63 6.77
N GLU A 232 -11.85 -6.68 6.61
CA GLU A 232 -13.21 -6.72 7.17
C GLU A 232 -13.16 -6.61 8.70
N GLN A 233 -14.09 -5.84 9.28
CA GLN A 233 -14.10 -5.49 10.70
C GLN A 233 -14.06 -6.71 11.62
N GLY A 234 -14.76 -7.79 11.28
CA GLY A 234 -14.75 -9.05 12.00
C GLY A 234 -13.37 -9.72 12.05
N ARG A 235 -12.45 -9.39 11.14
CA ARG A 235 -11.11 -9.98 11.00
C ARG A 235 -10.00 -9.22 11.73
N VAL A 236 -10.32 -8.10 12.37
CA VAL A 236 -9.36 -7.23 13.09
C VAL A 236 -9.56 -7.22 14.60
N LYS A 237 -10.34 -8.15 15.16
CA LYS A 237 -10.74 -8.15 16.58
C LYS A 237 -9.56 -8.09 17.55
N LYS A 238 -8.49 -8.85 17.27
CA LYS A 238 -7.26 -8.85 18.11
C LYS A 238 -6.63 -7.47 18.25
N LEU A 239 -6.74 -6.62 17.23
CA LEU A 239 -6.23 -5.24 17.26
C LEU A 239 -7.13 -4.31 18.07
N GLN A 240 -8.43 -4.58 18.12
CA GLN A 240 -9.40 -3.77 18.86
C GLN A 240 -9.38 -4.11 20.36
N GLU A 241 -9.23 -5.39 20.71
CA GLU A 241 -9.16 -5.85 22.11
C GLU A 241 -7.93 -5.32 22.85
N GLY A 242 -6.78 -5.21 22.16
CA GLY A 242 -5.55 -4.62 22.72
C GLY A 242 -5.67 -3.13 23.10
N ASN A 243 -6.54 -2.38 22.41
CA ASN A 243 -6.79 -0.98 22.73
C ASN A 243 -7.74 -0.83 23.93
N HIS A 244 -8.71 -1.75 24.09
CA HIS A 244 -9.67 -1.72 25.21
C HIS A 244 -9.04 -2.07 26.57
N LEU A 245 -7.95 -2.85 26.61
CA LEU A 245 -7.26 -3.20 27.86
C LEU A 245 -6.48 -2.03 28.46
N MET A 246 -6.13 -1.01 27.67
CA MET A 246 -5.45 0.21 28.15
C MET A 246 -6.40 1.21 28.82
N GLU A 247 -7.73 1.07 28.63
CA GLU A 247 -8.72 2.06 29.09
C GLU A 247 -9.41 1.70 30.43
N ASN A 248 -9.30 0.45 30.90
CA ASN A 248 -9.98 -0.03 32.11
C ASN A 248 -9.05 -0.27 33.32
N GLY A 249 -8.06 0.60 33.49
CA GLY A 249 -7.18 0.62 34.66
C GLY A 249 -7.49 1.74 35.66
N LYS A 250 -8.72 1.82 36.19
CA LYS A 250 -9.01 2.60 37.40
C LYS A 250 -9.64 1.71 38.46
N ALA A 251 -8.85 1.38 39.48
CA ALA A 251 -9.33 0.78 40.73
C ALA A 251 -10.25 1.77 41.47
N PRO A 252 -11.28 1.30 42.20
CA PRO A 252 -12.22 2.17 42.88
C PRO A 252 -11.61 2.69 44.20
N LEU A 253 -11.47 4.02 44.31
CA LEU A 253 -11.22 4.69 45.58
C LEU A 253 -12.28 5.77 45.80
N THR A 254 -12.83 5.73 47.01
CA THR A 254 -13.86 6.56 47.61
C THR A 254 -13.47 8.04 47.68
N SER A 255 -14.51 8.89 47.73
CA SER A 255 -14.46 10.35 47.87
C SER A 255 -13.61 10.83 49.05
N ASP A 256 -12.89 11.95 48.86
CA ASP A 256 -13.16 13.24 49.51
C ASP A 256 -12.30 14.37 48.90
N GLN A 257 -12.80 15.61 49.06
CA GLN A 257 -12.38 16.92 48.49
C GLN A 257 -10.91 17.30 48.86
N GLU A 258 -10.15 18.22 48.26
CA GLU A 258 -10.45 19.59 47.79
C GLU A 258 -9.20 20.20 47.05
N ALA A 259 -9.45 21.01 46.01
CA ALA A 259 -8.69 22.10 45.36
C ALA A 259 -7.13 22.14 45.26
N ALA A 260 -6.60 22.26 44.03
CA ALA A 260 -5.91 23.49 43.52
C ALA A 260 -5.44 23.35 42.04
N HIS A 261 -5.75 24.39 41.26
CA HIS A 261 -5.41 24.66 39.85
C HIS A 261 -3.92 24.55 39.48
N ILE A 262 -3.60 24.09 38.26
CA ILE A 262 -2.95 24.74 37.06
C ILE A 262 -2.89 23.60 35.99
N GLY A 263 -3.50 23.58 34.81
CA GLY A 263 -3.73 24.57 33.77
C GLY A 263 -3.03 24.11 32.47
N CYS A 264 -3.76 23.50 31.52
CA CYS A 264 -3.47 23.53 30.07
C CYS A 264 -4.67 22.95 29.28
N PRO A 265 -5.17 23.62 28.22
CA PRO A 265 -6.42 23.25 27.56
C PRO A 265 -6.21 22.04 26.63
N ALA A 266 -7.18 21.14 26.67
CA ALA A 266 -7.46 20.22 25.59
C ALA A 266 -8.05 21.02 24.43
N ASP A 267 -7.40 21.02 23.27
CA ASP A 267 -8.01 21.47 22.02
C ASP A 267 -7.79 20.41 20.93
N ASN A 268 -8.90 19.75 20.63
CA ASN A 268 -9.42 19.50 19.29
C ASN A 268 -8.51 18.75 18.31
N LEU A 269 -8.66 17.42 18.31
CA LEU A 269 -8.46 16.60 17.11
C LEU A 269 -9.58 16.93 16.11
N PRO A 270 -9.27 17.47 14.90
CA PRO A 270 -10.24 17.47 13.82
C PRO A 270 -10.43 16.02 13.36
N SER A 271 -11.68 15.57 13.38
CA SER A 271 -12.10 14.39 12.64
C SER A 271 -12.10 14.75 11.16
N ASP A 272 -11.08 14.32 10.42
CA ASP A 272 -11.09 14.39 8.96
C ASP A 272 -11.92 13.22 8.39
N GLU A 273 -13.22 13.24 8.66
CA GLU A 273 -14.25 12.51 7.91
C GLU A 273 -14.61 13.30 6.64
N GLU A 274 -13.64 13.56 5.76
CA GLU A 274 -13.95 14.13 4.44
C GLU A 274 -12.88 13.76 3.42
N SER A 275 -12.90 12.50 2.96
CA SER A 275 -12.18 12.09 1.73
C SER A 275 -12.76 10.83 1.06
N VAL A 276 -13.95 10.36 1.46
CA VAL A 276 -14.51 9.08 0.97
C VAL A 276 -15.48 9.25 -0.21
N GLU A 277 -15.82 10.46 -0.63
CA GLU A 277 -16.66 10.70 -1.82
C GLU A 277 -15.91 11.37 -2.98
N GLN A 278 -14.96 10.67 -3.62
CA GLN A 278 -14.50 11.07 -4.96
C GLN A 278 -14.25 9.88 -5.88
N PHE A 279 -15.26 9.03 -6.07
CA PHE A 279 -15.44 8.32 -7.34
C PHE A 279 -16.21 9.24 -8.28
N LYS A 280 -15.50 10.13 -8.99
CA LYS A 280 -16.11 10.97 -10.03
C LYS A 280 -16.67 10.06 -11.12
N LYS A 281 -18.00 10.02 -11.25
CA LYS A 281 -18.68 9.55 -12.46
C LYS A 281 -18.18 10.36 -13.66
N PRO A 282 -17.73 9.74 -14.77
CA PRO A 282 -17.37 10.48 -15.96
C PRO A 282 -18.57 11.26 -16.52
N LYS A 283 -18.42 12.57 -16.69
CA LYS A 283 -19.34 13.39 -17.49
C LYS A 283 -19.22 12.94 -18.94
N LYS A 284 -20.26 12.26 -19.46
CA LYS A 284 -20.41 12.01 -20.90
C LYS A 284 -20.44 13.36 -21.65
N ILE A 285 -19.43 13.61 -22.48
CA ILE A 285 -19.47 14.69 -23.47
C ILE A 285 -20.46 14.25 -24.57
N PRO A 286 -21.46 15.08 -24.94
CA PRO A 286 -22.38 14.71 -26.00
C PRO A 286 -21.64 14.72 -27.34
N LYS A 287 -21.54 13.55 -27.98
CA LYS A 287 -21.08 13.45 -29.37
C LYS A 287 -22.04 14.24 -30.28
N LYS A 288 -21.53 15.29 -30.93
CA LYS A 288 -22.18 15.90 -32.10
C LYS A 288 -22.34 14.84 -33.18
N ILE A 289 -23.57 14.47 -33.47
CA ILE A 289 -23.92 13.63 -34.62
C ILE A 289 -23.88 14.53 -35.85
N GLN A 290 -22.92 14.27 -36.74
CA GLN A 290 -22.94 14.74 -38.13
C GLN A 290 -22.84 13.48 -39.00
N GLY A 291 -23.83 13.26 -39.88
CA GLY A 291 -23.72 12.27 -40.96
C GLY A 291 -24.97 11.44 -41.27
N ASN A 292 -25.82 11.98 -42.15
CA ASN A 292 -26.59 11.34 -43.22
C ASN A 292 -27.12 9.88 -43.13
N LYS A 293 -28.47 9.81 -43.26
CA LYS A 293 -29.30 9.00 -44.19
C LYS A 293 -28.98 7.52 -44.52
N ARG A 294 -30.03 6.71 -44.23
CA ARG A 294 -30.50 5.43 -44.85
C ARG A 294 -29.66 4.19 -44.49
N THR A 295 -30.23 3.06 -44.03
CA THR A 295 -31.29 2.28 -44.69
C THR A 295 -31.90 1.26 -43.69
N LYS A 296 -33.21 1.01 -43.80
CA LYS A 296 -33.95 -0.07 -43.10
C LYS A 296 -33.34 -1.45 -43.35
N ARG A 297 -33.22 -2.32 -42.33
CA ARG A 297 -33.33 -3.79 -42.46
C ARG A 297 -33.58 -4.48 -41.11
N THR A 298 -34.84 -4.90 -40.98
CA THR A 298 -35.46 -6.08 -40.36
C THR A 298 -34.72 -6.93 -39.31
N ARG A 299 -35.39 -7.04 -38.16
CA ARG A 299 -35.25 -8.00 -37.04
C ARG A 299 -35.36 -9.46 -37.50
N LYS A 300 -34.47 -10.34 -37.01
CA LYS A 300 -34.75 -11.75 -36.72
C LYS A 300 -33.89 -12.22 -35.54
N GLU A 301 -34.58 -12.78 -34.55
CA GLU A 301 -34.04 -13.48 -33.40
C GLU A 301 -33.71 -14.94 -33.79
N LEU A 302 -32.67 -15.48 -33.16
CA LEU A 302 -32.55 -16.85 -32.66
C LEU A 302 -31.74 -16.78 -31.36
#